data_AF-U2SYW8-F1
#
_entry.id   AF-U2SYW8-F1
#
_cell.length_a   1.000
_cell.length_b   1.000
_cell.length_c   1.000
_cell.angle_alpha   90.00
_cell.angle_beta   90.00
_cell.angle_gamma   90.00
#
_symmetry.space_group_name_H-M   'P 1'
#
loop_
_entity.id
_entity.type
_entity.pdbx_description
1 polymer ?
#
loop_
_entity_poly.entity_id
_entity_poly.type
_entity_poly.pdbx_seq_one_letter_code
_entity_poly.pdbx_strand_id
1 'polypeptide(L)'
;MSATARRMDGISPELDELSSTLAGDALDLLAEGSSLDVLLVVQDAAGMTESYVLSGDGTEACLKGAHDRVAALGREGDSAGMGPAVRYVLAYEGAVADEAGAYRDALMLEFGERGYKSYSAFALFEGRGTGDRFVWSDPAPAGELEPLL
;
A
#
# COMPACT_ATOMS: atom_id res chain seq x y z
N MET A 1 -29.27 -9.21 -4.98
CA MET A 1 -28.41 -8.21 -5.65
C MET A 1 -28.39 -6.99 -4.76
N SER A 2 -27.37 -6.87 -3.90
CA SER A 2 -27.25 -5.70 -3.02
C SER A 2 -26.76 -4.53 -3.87
N ALA A 3 -27.39 -3.36 -3.72
CA ALA A 3 -26.99 -2.15 -4.41
C ALA A 3 -25.52 -1.86 -4.10
N THR A 4 -24.66 -1.80 -5.12
CA THR A 4 -23.31 -1.24 -4.95
C THR A 4 -23.53 0.21 -4.51
N ALA A 5 -23.37 0.48 -3.21
CA ALA A 5 -23.40 1.85 -2.70
C ALA A 5 -22.41 2.65 -3.53
N ARG A 6 -22.87 3.78 -4.09
CA ARG A 6 -22.02 4.64 -4.94
C ARG A 6 -20.84 5.11 -4.09
N ARG A 7 -19.64 4.57 -4.38
CA ARG A 7 -18.40 4.94 -3.70
C ARG A 7 -17.94 6.31 -4.18
N MET A 8 -17.28 7.03 -3.29
CA MET A 8 -16.68 8.33 -3.61
C MET A 8 -15.38 8.13 -4.40
N ASP A 9 -15.12 9.05 -5.33
CA ASP A 9 -13.84 9.13 -6.05
C ASP A 9 -12.83 9.94 -5.22
N GLY A 10 -11.53 9.82 -5.55
CA GLY A 10 -10.46 10.57 -4.90
C GLY A 10 -9.89 9.91 -3.63
N ILE A 11 -9.02 10.66 -2.96
CA ILE A 11 -8.27 10.28 -1.76
C ILE A 11 -8.55 11.35 -0.70
N SER A 12 -8.84 10.93 0.53
CA SER A 12 -9.00 11.86 1.66
C SER A 12 -7.65 12.40 2.12
N PRO A 13 -7.58 13.57 2.80
CA PRO A 13 -6.33 14.06 3.37
C PRO A 13 -5.63 13.05 4.29
N GLU A 14 -6.40 12.30 5.07
CA GLU A 14 -5.85 11.31 6.01
C GLU A 14 -5.28 10.08 5.28
N LEU A 15 -5.91 9.64 4.19
CA LEU A 15 -5.37 8.56 3.36
C LEU A 15 -4.14 9.01 2.58
N ASP A 16 -4.13 10.26 2.09
CA ASP A 16 -2.99 10.87 1.43
C ASP A 16 -1.76 10.93 2.35
N GLU A 17 -1.95 11.39 3.60
CA GLU A 17 -0.91 11.39 4.64
C GLU A 17 -0.42 9.97 4.94
N LEU A 18 -1.32 9.03 5.22
CA LEU A 18 -0.98 7.63 5.53
C LEU A 18 -0.17 6.98 4.40
N SER A 19 -0.56 7.23 3.14
CA SER A 19 0.10 6.67 1.98
C SER A 19 1.47 7.30 1.70
N SER A 20 1.59 8.61 1.89
CA SER A 20 2.85 9.34 1.72
C SER A 20 3.88 8.93 2.77
N THR A 21 3.47 8.77 4.03
CA THR A 21 4.34 8.28 5.11
C THR A 21 4.88 6.89 4.80
N LEU A 22 3.99 5.92 4.49
CA LEU A 22 4.44 4.56 4.20
C LEU A 22 5.33 4.49 2.94
N ALA A 23 5.01 5.28 1.91
CA ALA A 23 5.85 5.34 0.71
C ALA A 23 7.25 5.89 1.03
N GLY A 24 7.34 6.94 1.85
CA GLY A 24 8.62 7.49 2.32
C GLY A 24 9.44 6.46 3.10
N ASP A 25 8.84 5.83 4.10
CA ASP A 25 9.49 4.80 4.92
C ASP A 25 10.00 3.63 4.05
N ALA A 26 9.20 3.20 3.06
CA ALA A 26 9.59 2.15 2.12
C ALA A 26 10.77 2.57 1.21
N LEU A 27 10.78 3.81 0.72
CA LEU A 27 11.87 4.34 -0.10
C LEU A 27 13.17 4.47 0.72
N ASP A 28 13.09 4.89 1.98
CA ASP A 28 14.24 4.97 2.87
C ASP A 28 14.88 3.59 3.09
N LEU A 29 14.05 2.55 3.31
CA LEU A 29 14.53 1.16 3.40
C LEU A 29 15.26 0.71 2.11
N LEU A 30 14.72 1.05 0.94
CA LEU A 30 15.33 0.73 -0.34
C LEU A 30 16.64 1.51 -0.58
N ALA A 31 16.71 2.77 -0.13
CA ALA A 31 17.92 3.58 -0.21
C ALA A 31 19.06 2.99 0.63
N GLU A 32 18.74 2.44 1.81
CA GLU A 32 19.66 1.71 2.69
C GLU A 32 20.08 0.34 2.13
N GLY A 33 19.39 -0.16 1.10
CA GLY A 33 19.68 -1.43 0.45
C GLY A 33 18.92 -2.61 1.00
N SER A 34 17.94 -2.36 1.87
CA SER A 34 17.04 -3.39 2.38
C SER A 34 16.09 -3.88 1.29
N SER A 35 15.68 -5.13 1.38
CA SER A 35 14.52 -5.64 0.64
C SER A 35 13.24 -5.24 1.35
N LEU A 36 12.18 -5.04 0.58
CA LEU A 36 10.85 -4.73 1.05
C LEU A 36 9.96 -5.97 0.96
N ASP A 37 9.60 -6.50 2.12
CA ASP A 37 8.45 -7.40 2.24
C ASP A 37 7.14 -6.62 2.00
N VAL A 38 5.99 -7.31 2.03
CA VAL A 38 4.70 -6.60 1.95
C VAL A 38 4.45 -5.87 3.26
N LEU A 39 4.56 -4.55 3.23
CA LEU A 39 4.21 -3.68 4.35
C LEU A 39 2.73 -3.33 4.26
N LEU A 40 2.03 -3.40 5.39
CA LEU A 40 0.63 -2.98 5.53
C LEU A 40 0.54 -1.98 6.67
N VAL A 41 -0.06 -0.83 6.42
CA VAL A 41 -0.52 0.09 7.47
C VAL A 41 -2.03 0.23 7.36
N VAL A 42 -2.71 0.15 8.49
CA VAL A 42 -4.16 0.40 8.60
C VAL A 42 -4.40 1.54 9.58
N GLN A 43 -5.54 2.21 9.43
CA GLN A 43 -5.97 3.25 10.36
C GLN A 43 -7.47 3.12 10.66
N ASP A 44 -7.85 3.30 11.92
CA ASP A 44 -9.24 3.37 12.33
C ASP A 44 -9.81 4.79 12.25
N ALA A 45 -11.10 4.95 12.56
CA ALA A 45 -11.78 6.24 12.49
C ALA A 45 -11.31 7.24 13.57
N ALA A 46 -10.62 6.78 14.61
CA ALA A 46 -10.04 7.61 15.65
C ALA A 46 -8.61 8.08 15.30
N GLY A 47 -8.05 7.61 14.17
CA GLY A 47 -6.71 7.94 13.72
C GLY A 47 -5.62 7.03 14.31
N MET A 48 -5.98 5.96 15.04
CA MET A 48 -5.02 4.97 15.51
C MET A 48 -4.51 4.15 14.33
N THR A 49 -3.18 4.04 14.20
CA THR A 49 -2.51 3.33 13.11
C THR A 49 -1.80 2.09 13.61
N GLU A 50 -1.91 1.00 12.86
CA GLU A 50 -1.18 -0.24 13.11
C GLU A 50 -0.45 -0.70 11.85
N SER A 51 0.78 -1.19 12.03
CA SER A 51 1.67 -1.61 10.94
C SER A 51 2.00 -3.09 11.01
N TYR A 52 2.04 -3.76 9.86
CA TYR A 52 2.38 -5.16 9.74
C TYR A 52 3.38 -5.38 8.61
N VAL A 53 4.30 -6.34 8.81
CA VAL A 53 5.18 -6.85 7.77
C VAL A 53 4.75 -8.28 7.47
N LEU A 54 4.46 -8.56 6.20
CA LEU A 54 4.09 -9.89 5.73
C LEU A 54 5.21 -10.42 4.83
N SER A 55 5.92 -11.43 5.36
CA SER A 55 6.97 -12.16 4.68
C SER A 55 6.61 -13.65 4.61
N GLY A 56 7.06 -14.33 3.56
CA GLY A 56 6.69 -15.72 3.30
C GLY A 56 7.15 -16.24 1.95
N ASP A 57 6.52 -17.30 1.47
CA ASP A 57 6.95 -18.08 0.28
C ASP A 57 6.80 -17.34 -1.06
N GLY A 58 6.41 -16.06 -1.06
CA GLY A 58 6.37 -15.20 -2.23
C GLY A 58 5.44 -13.99 -2.06
N THR A 59 5.66 -12.96 -2.89
CA THR A 59 4.92 -11.69 -2.84
C THR A 59 3.40 -11.89 -3.00
N GLU A 60 2.95 -12.74 -3.91
CA GLU A 60 1.50 -13.00 -4.11
C GLU A 60 0.83 -13.57 -2.85
N ALA A 61 1.48 -14.52 -2.17
CA ALA A 61 0.96 -15.10 -0.94
C ALA A 61 0.90 -14.06 0.19
N CYS A 62 1.92 -13.20 0.27
CA CYS A 62 1.97 -12.10 1.24
C CYS A 62 0.89 -11.05 0.96
N LEU A 63 0.68 -10.66 -0.30
CA LEU A 63 -0.37 -9.72 -0.72
C LEU A 63 -1.76 -10.27 -0.39
N LYS A 64 -2.01 -11.53 -0.72
CA LYS A 64 -3.27 -12.18 -0.34
C LYS A 64 -3.48 -12.15 1.18
N GLY A 65 -2.45 -12.49 1.95
CA GLY A 65 -2.50 -12.43 3.41
C GLY A 65 -2.77 -11.01 3.94
N ALA A 66 -2.22 -10.00 3.27
CA ALA A 66 -2.41 -8.60 3.63
C ALA A 66 -3.85 -8.14 3.32
N HIS A 67 -4.39 -8.51 2.16
CA HIS A 67 -5.79 -8.26 1.80
C HIS A 67 -6.77 -8.92 2.77
N ASP A 68 -6.54 -10.20 3.10
CA ASP A 68 -7.35 -10.93 4.08
C ASP A 68 -7.31 -10.24 5.46
N ARG A 69 -6.13 -9.72 5.85
CA ARG A 69 -5.95 -8.98 7.10
C ARG A 69 -6.68 -7.64 7.09
N VAL A 70 -6.58 -6.84 6.03
CA VAL A 70 -7.36 -5.59 5.88
C VAL A 70 -8.85 -5.85 6.04
N ALA A 71 -9.36 -6.87 5.35
CA ALA A 71 -10.78 -7.22 5.42
C ALA A 71 -11.21 -7.68 6.82
N ALA A 72 -10.35 -8.38 7.56
CA ALA A 72 -10.62 -8.79 8.94
C ALA A 72 -10.63 -7.59 9.90
N LEU A 73 -9.58 -6.76 9.86
CA LEU A 73 -9.45 -5.55 10.67
C LEU A 73 -10.57 -4.56 10.38
N GLY A 74 -11.03 -4.48 9.14
CA GLY A 74 -12.17 -3.65 8.75
C GLY A 74 -13.51 -4.09 9.36
N ARG A 75 -13.66 -5.35 9.78
CA ARG A 75 -14.88 -5.83 10.45
C ARG A 75 -14.83 -5.68 11.96
N GLU A 76 -13.70 -6.00 12.56
CA GLU A 76 -13.61 -6.27 14.00
C GLU A 76 -12.65 -5.33 14.74
N GLY A 77 -11.81 -4.57 14.02
CA GLY A 77 -10.65 -3.90 14.61
C GLY A 77 -9.57 -4.90 14.96
N ASP A 78 -8.64 -4.50 15.83
CA ASP A 78 -7.59 -5.39 16.32
C ASP A 78 -7.77 -5.77 17.80
N SER A 79 -6.93 -6.68 18.28
CA SER A 79 -6.94 -7.09 19.68
C SER A 79 -6.26 -6.09 20.63
N ALA A 80 -5.53 -5.09 20.10
CA ALA A 80 -4.79 -4.10 20.87
C ALA A 80 -5.64 -2.86 21.22
N GLY A 81 -6.85 -2.76 20.65
CA GLY A 81 -7.81 -1.70 20.97
C GLY A 81 -8.08 -0.75 19.81
N MET A 82 -7.46 -0.98 18.64
CA MET A 82 -7.80 -0.27 17.41
C MET A 82 -9.22 -0.65 16.99
N GLY A 83 -10.04 0.35 16.68
CA GLY A 83 -11.37 0.12 16.14
C GLY A 83 -11.33 -0.49 14.73
N PRO A 84 -12.51 -0.78 14.12
CA PRO A 84 -12.55 -1.28 12.75
C PRO A 84 -11.80 -0.36 11.79
N ALA A 85 -10.92 -0.95 10.99
CA ALA A 85 -10.13 -0.19 10.03
C ALA A 85 -11.05 0.51 9.01
N VAL A 86 -10.75 1.79 8.77
CA VAL A 86 -11.41 2.62 7.76
C VAL A 86 -10.47 2.98 6.63
N ARG A 87 -9.15 2.86 6.81
CA ARG A 87 -8.13 3.08 5.79
C ARG A 87 -7.08 1.99 5.80
N TYR A 88 -6.48 1.74 4.64
CA TYR A 88 -5.30 0.90 4.51
C TYR A 88 -4.36 1.42 3.42
N VAL A 89 -3.08 1.13 3.58
CA VAL A 89 -2.03 1.31 2.58
C VAL A 89 -1.13 0.08 2.61
N LEU A 90 -0.83 -0.46 1.43
CA LEU A 90 0.17 -1.49 1.21
C LEU A 90 1.35 -0.89 0.45
N ALA A 91 2.55 -1.32 0.79
CA ALA A 91 3.78 -1.02 0.06
C ALA A 91 4.59 -2.30 -0.13
N TYR A 92 5.07 -2.56 -1.34
CA TYR A 92 5.86 -3.76 -1.66
C TYR A 92 6.71 -3.55 -2.91
N GLU A 93 7.78 -4.34 -3.05
CA GLU A 93 8.57 -4.37 -4.28
C GLU A 93 7.81 -5.07 -5.41
N GLY A 94 7.84 -4.45 -6.59
CA GLY A 94 7.37 -5.04 -7.83
C GLY A 94 8.22 -4.59 -9.01
N ALA A 95 7.72 -4.84 -10.22
CA ALA A 95 8.34 -4.36 -11.43
C ALA A 95 7.28 -3.92 -12.44
N VAL A 96 7.55 -2.83 -13.14
CA VAL A 96 6.67 -2.29 -14.19
C VAL A 96 7.40 -2.37 -15.53
N ALA A 97 6.72 -2.88 -16.54
CA ALA A 97 7.25 -2.90 -17.90
C ALA A 97 7.20 -1.51 -18.52
N ASP A 98 8.32 -1.09 -19.14
CA ASP A 98 8.36 0.10 -19.97
C ASP A 98 7.72 -0.12 -21.35
N GLU A 99 7.69 0.92 -22.19
CA GLU A 99 7.12 0.85 -23.54
C GLU A 99 7.81 -0.18 -24.45
N ALA A 100 9.08 -0.53 -24.16
CA ALA A 100 9.83 -1.55 -24.88
C ALA A 100 9.65 -2.96 -24.28
N GLY A 101 8.90 -3.08 -23.18
CA GLY A 101 8.65 -4.33 -22.46
C GLY A 101 9.75 -4.72 -21.48
N ALA A 102 10.71 -3.85 -21.20
CA ALA A 102 11.73 -4.09 -20.18
C ALA A 102 11.17 -3.76 -18.80
N TYR A 103 11.35 -4.68 -17.85
CA TYR A 103 10.89 -4.50 -16.48
C TYR A 103 11.86 -3.61 -15.70
N ARG A 104 11.30 -2.61 -15.02
CA ARG A 104 12.01 -1.71 -14.10
C ARG A 104 11.49 -1.92 -12.70
N ASP A 105 12.40 -1.93 -11.74
CA ASP A 105 12.05 -2.07 -10.32
C ASP A 105 11.16 -0.90 -9.88
N ALA A 106 10.14 -1.23 -9.09
CA ALA A 106 9.14 -0.28 -8.65
C ALA A 106 8.72 -0.54 -7.21
N LEU A 107 8.51 0.54 -6.46
CA LEU A 107 7.71 0.53 -5.25
C LEU A 107 6.25 0.53 -5.68
N MET A 108 5.53 -0.53 -5.34
CA MET A 108 4.10 -0.65 -5.59
C MET A 108 3.33 -0.19 -4.35
N LEU A 109 2.25 0.54 -4.58
CA LEU A 109 1.33 1.01 -3.55
C LEU A 109 -0.08 0.55 -3.88
N GLU A 110 -0.82 0.08 -2.87
CA GLU A 110 -2.27 -0.09 -2.93
C GLU A 110 -2.89 0.61 -1.73
N PHE A 111 -3.95 1.38 -1.92
CA PHE A 111 -4.57 2.11 -0.82
C PHE A 111 -6.07 2.29 -1.03
N GLY A 112 -6.79 2.41 0.08
CA GLY A 112 -8.23 2.59 0.05
C GLY A 112 -8.81 3.04 1.37
N GLU A 113 -10.00 3.63 1.28
CA GLU A 113 -10.79 4.11 2.40
C GLU A 113 -12.23 3.59 2.31
N ARG A 114 -12.81 3.23 3.46
CA ARG A 114 -14.19 2.78 3.57
C ARG A 114 -15.13 3.82 2.96
N GLY A 115 -15.89 3.40 1.95
CA GLY A 115 -16.83 4.27 1.22
C GLY A 115 -16.22 5.01 0.02
N TYR A 116 -14.91 4.89 -0.21
CA TYR A 116 -14.22 5.35 -1.40
C TYR A 116 -13.84 4.19 -2.31
N LYS A 117 -13.49 4.49 -3.55
CA LYS A 117 -12.76 3.54 -4.41
C LYS A 117 -11.35 3.32 -3.88
N SER A 118 -10.81 2.13 -4.14
CA SER A 118 -9.40 1.82 -3.89
C SER A 118 -8.59 2.03 -5.17
N TYR A 119 -7.31 2.36 -5.01
CA TYR A 119 -6.40 2.60 -6.12
C TYR A 119 -5.05 1.95 -5.87
N SER A 120 -4.31 1.75 -6.96
CA SER A 120 -2.89 1.43 -6.91
C SER A 120 -2.08 2.52 -7.60
N ALA A 121 -0.83 2.64 -7.17
CA ALA A 121 0.18 3.49 -7.76
C ALA A 121 1.55 2.79 -7.74
N PHE A 122 2.51 3.35 -8.46
CA PHE A 122 3.89 2.89 -8.40
C PHE A 122 4.88 4.05 -8.52
N ALA A 123 6.04 3.90 -7.91
CA ALA A 123 7.19 4.77 -8.14
C ALA A 123 8.37 3.91 -8.61
N LEU A 124 8.95 4.26 -9.75
CA LEU A 124 10.15 3.56 -10.23
C LEU A 124 11.33 3.97 -9.37
N PHE A 125 12.21 3.04 -9.04
CA PHE A 125 13.44 3.36 -8.32
C PHE A 125 14.66 2.70 -8.94
N GLU A 126 15.82 3.31 -8.73
CA GLU A 126 17.11 2.79 -9.18
C GLU A 126 18.19 3.05 -8.12
N GLY A 127 19.26 2.25 -8.14
CA GLY A 127 20.39 2.45 -7.23
C GLY A 127 20.09 2.02 -5.78
N ARG A 128 19.34 0.92 -5.58
CA ARG A 128 19.17 0.31 -4.25
C ARG A 128 20.50 0.19 -3.51
N GLY A 129 20.53 0.58 -2.23
CA GLY A 129 21.71 0.46 -1.37
C GLY A 129 22.86 1.40 -1.76
N THR A 130 22.63 2.37 -2.64
CA THR A 130 23.66 3.32 -3.04
C THR A 130 23.61 4.64 -2.26
N GLY A 131 22.78 4.73 -1.21
CA GLY A 131 22.61 5.91 -0.38
C GLY A 131 22.20 7.11 -1.22
N ASP A 132 23.03 8.15 -1.26
CA ASP A 132 22.78 9.40 -1.99
C ASP A 132 22.58 9.25 -3.52
N ARG A 133 22.91 8.09 -4.10
CA ARG A 133 22.65 7.80 -5.52
C ARG A 133 21.34 7.04 -5.76
N PHE A 134 20.60 6.70 -4.70
CA PHE A 134 19.25 6.17 -4.80
C PHE A 134 18.33 7.26 -5.35
N VAL A 135 17.58 6.93 -6.39
CA VAL A 135 16.65 7.84 -7.04
C VAL A 135 15.33 7.15 -7.26
N TRP A 136 14.24 7.92 -7.17
CA TRP A 136 12.89 7.46 -7.46
C TRP A 136 12.14 8.48 -8.30
N SER A 137 11.12 8.02 -9.04
CA SER A 137 10.20 8.89 -9.77
C SER A 137 9.07 9.39 -8.88
N ASP A 138 8.36 10.43 -9.31
CA ASP A 138 7.04 10.73 -8.75
C ASP A 138 6.11 9.50 -8.90
N PRO A 139 5.20 9.25 -7.93
CA PRO A 139 4.23 8.18 -8.04
C PRO A 139 3.30 8.34 -9.25
N ALA A 140 3.17 7.29 -10.05
CA ALA A 140 2.26 7.20 -11.18
C ALA A 140 1.08 6.26 -10.87
N PRO A 141 -0.13 6.53 -11.39
CA PRO A 141 -1.29 5.68 -11.15
C PRO A 141 -1.14 4.31 -11.83
N ALA A 142 -1.53 3.24 -11.14
CA ALA A 142 -1.53 1.86 -11.65
C ALA A 142 -2.93 1.29 -11.89
N GLY A 143 -3.99 1.92 -11.37
CA GLY A 143 -5.38 1.57 -11.67
C GLY A 143 -6.33 1.69 -10.48
N GLU A 144 -7.61 1.41 -10.75
CA GLU A 144 -8.64 1.23 -9.73
C GLU A 144 -8.63 -0.24 -9.27
N LEU A 145 -8.82 -0.47 -7.97
CA LEU A 145 -8.86 -1.80 -7.35
C LEU A 145 -10.25 -2.09 -6.79
N GLU A 146 -10.56 -3.37 -6.60
CA GLU A 146 -11.70 -3.77 -5.77
C GLU A 146 -11.42 -3.38 -4.31
N PRO A 147 -12.26 -2.56 -3.68
CA PRO A 147 -11.99 -2.09 -2.33
C PRO A 147 -12.25 -3.17 -1.28
N LEU A 148 -11.34 -3.20 -0.31
CA LEU A 148 -11.26 -4.22 0.74
C LEU A 148 -12.06 -3.84 2.01
N LEU A 149 -12.46 -2.56 2.13
CA LEU A 149 -13.16 -1.99 3.28
C LEU A 149 -14.59 -1.53 2.93
#